data_AF-A0A2H3KL67-F1
#
_entry.id   AF-A0A2H3KL67-F1
#
_cell.length_a   1.000
_cell.length_b   1.000
_cell.length_c   1.000
_cell.angle_alpha   90.00
_cell.angle_beta   90.00
_cell.angle_gamma   90.00
#
_symmetry.space_group_name_H-M   'P 1'
#
loop_
_entity.id
_entity.type
_entity.pdbx_description
1 polymer ?
#
loop_
_entity_poly.entity_id
_entity_poly.type
_entity_poly.pdbx_seq_one_letter_code
_entity_poly.pdbx_strand_id
1 'polypeptide(L)' 'MPFYKDMDLICRSCGEQFIFTAGEQEFYADKGFLHEPTRCPRCRSRRDGPPSRPRETEPRQGRRPKD' A
#
# COMPACT_ATOMS: atom_id res chain seq x y z
N MET A 1 -21.17 24.98 -7.18
CA MET A 1 -19.99 24.35 -7.82
C MET A 1 -19.22 23.68 -6.72
N PRO A 2 -19.07 22.34 -6.72
CA PRO A 2 -18.25 21.69 -5.70
C PRO A 2 -16.82 22.24 -5.86
N PHE A 3 -16.23 22.74 -4.78
CA PHE A 3 -14.97 23.51 -4.80
C PHE A 3 -13.72 22.63 -4.94
N TYR A 4 -13.90 21.32 -5.21
CA TYR A 4 -12.81 20.36 -5.28
C TYR A 4 -12.13 20.44 -6.65
N LYS A 5 -10.80 20.45 -6.62
CA LYS A 5 -9.94 20.51 -7.81
C LYS A 5 -8.79 19.52 -7.62
N ASP A 6 -8.25 19.02 -8.72
CA ASP A 6 -7.11 18.11 -8.64
C ASP A 6 -5.94 18.79 -7.93
N MET A 7 -5.30 18.06 -7.01
CA MET A 7 -4.19 18.53 -6.21
C MET A 7 -3.03 17.55 -6.26
N ASP A 8 -1.84 18.05 -6.56
CA ASP A 8 -0.61 17.26 -6.49
C ASP A 8 -0.10 17.17 -5.05
N LEU A 9 0.06 15.95 -4.55
CA LEU A 9 0.57 15.67 -3.21
C LEU A 9 1.82 14.80 -3.27
N ILE A 10 2.66 14.90 -2.25
CA ILE A 10 3.87 14.07 -2.12
C ILE A 10 3.61 12.94 -1.14
N CYS A 11 3.84 11.70 -1.57
CA CYS A 11 3.68 10.54 -0.71
C CYS A 11 4.73 10.53 0.40
N ARG A 12 4.30 10.55 1.67
CA ARG A 12 5.22 10.51 2.82
C ARG A 12 6.04 9.22 2.92
N SER A 13 5.61 8.14 2.24
CA SER A 13 6.28 6.84 2.32
C SER A 13 7.32 6.61 1.23
N CYS A 14 7.05 7.04 -0.01
CA CYS A 14 7.96 6.81 -1.15
C CYS A 14 8.52 8.10 -1.76
N GLY A 15 8.02 9.28 -1.37
CA GLY A 15 8.44 10.57 -1.93
C GLY A 15 7.91 10.85 -3.35
N GLU A 16 7.16 9.94 -3.95
CA GLU A 16 6.57 10.14 -5.29
C GLU A 16 5.39 11.12 -5.22
N GLN A 17 5.28 11.97 -6.24
CA GLN A 17 4.12 12.82 -6.47
C GLN A 17 2.93 11.98 -6.94
N PHE A 18 1.75 12.26 -6.41
CA PHE A 18 0.50 11.65 -6.83
C PHE A 18 -0.63 12.68 -6.83
N ILE A 19 -1.63 12.46 -7.69
CA ILE A 19 -2.77 13.36 -7.82
C ILE A 19 -3.86 12.93 -6.83
N PHE A 20 -4.34 13.88 -6.05
CA PHE A 20 -5.56 13.78 -5.27
C PHE A 20 -6.68 14.46 -6.04
N THR A 21 -7.44 13.67 -6.77
CA THR A 21 -8.43 14.16 -7.74
C THR A 21 -9.63 14.79 -7.06
N ALA A 22 -10.36 15.64 -7.78
CA ALA A 22 -11.62 16.22 -7.29
C ALA A 22 -12.62 15.13 -6.86
N GLY A 23 -12.73 14.03 -7.61
CA GLY A 23 -13.63 12.92 -7.27
C GLY A 23 -13.20 12.15 -6.01
N GLU A 24 -11.89 12.03 -5.76
CA GLU A 24 -11.40 11.44 -4.49
C GLU A 24 -11.68 12.37 -3.30
N GLN A 25 -11.61 13.69 -3.49
CA GLN A 25 -11.98 14.66 -2.46
C GLN A 25 -13.47 14.59 -2.10
N GLU A 26 -14.33 14.48 -3.11
CA GLU A 26 -15.77 14.26 -2.90
C GLU A 26 -16.01 12.98 -2.11
N PHE A 27 -15.38 11.87 -2.51
CA PHE A 27 -15.47 10.61 -1.76
C PHE A 27 -14.99 10.76 -0.31
N TYR A 28 -13.92 11.52 -0.06
CA TYR A 28 -13.43 11.76 1.29
C TYR A 28 -14.42 12.59 2.12
N ALA A 29 -14.99 13.64 1.53
CA ALA A 29 -15.99 14.48 2.18
C ALA A 29 -17.27 13.69 2.53
N ASP A 30 -17.77 12.87 1.60
CA ASP A 30 -18.94 11.99 1.82
C ASP A 30 -18.72 10.98 2.97
N LYS A 31 -17.48 10.56 3.18
CA LYS A 31 -17.09 9.67 4.29
C LYS A 31 -16.80 10.41 5.60
N GLY A 32 -16.85 11.74 5.60
CA GLY A 32 -16.49 12.56 6.76
C GLY A 32 -14.99 12.63 7.04
N PHE A 33 -14.14 12.33 6.05
CA PHE A 33 -12.70 12.53 6.16
C PHE A 33 -12.35 13.99 5.90
N LEU A 34 -11.88 14.68 6.93
CA LEU A 34 -11.50 16.10 6.86
C LEU A 34 -10.05 16.32 6.41
N HIS A 35 -9.28 15.25 6.22
CA HIS A 35 -7.84 15.32 5.98
C HIS A 35 -7.45 14.71 4.63
N GLU A 36 -6.44 15.31 4.02
CA GLU A 36 -5.86 14.88 2.76
C GLU A 36 -5.09 13.55 2.90
N PRO A 37 -5.01 12.78 1.82
CA PRO A 37 -4.22 11.56 1.79
C PRO A 37 -2.73 11.86 1.92
N THR A 38 -2.05 11.21 2.88
CA THR A 38 -0.60 11.37 3.09
C THR A 38 0.24 10.31 2.38
N ARG A 39 -0.41 9.28 1.81
CA ARG A 39 0.23 8.18 1.09
C ARG A 39 -0.47 7.99 -0.25
N CYS A 40 0.30 7.77 -1.30
CA CYS A 40 -0.23 7.49 -2.62
C CYS A 40 -1.01 6.15 -2.64
N PRO A 41 -1.90 5.93 -3.62
CA PRO A 41 -2.69 4.70 -3.74
C PRO A 41 -1.83 3.44 -3.73
N ARG A 42 -0.65 3.47 -4.37
CA ARG A 42 0.31 2.36 -4.40
C ARG A 42 0.80 1.97 -3.00
N CYS A 43 1.17 2.95 -2.17
CA CYS A 43 1.65 2.73 -0.81
C CYS A 43 0.52 2.35 0.16
N ARG A 44 -0.72 2.75 -0.11
CA ARG A 44 -1.89 2.32 0.68
C ARG A 44 -2.31 0.90 0.37
N SER A 45 -2.25 0.51 -0.91
CA SER A 45 -2.58 -0.85 -1.37
C SER A 45 -1.52 -1.88 -1.01
N ARG A 46 -0.29 -1.45 -0.72
CA ARG A 46 0.70 -2.28 -0.02
C ARG A 46 0.19 -2.57 1.39
N ARG A 47 -0.67 -3.57 1.53
CA ARG A 47 -0.94 -4.24 2.79
C ARG A 47 0.40 -4.80 3.28
N ASP A 48 0.95 -4.18 4.32
CA ASP A 48 2.03 -4.74 5.10
C ASP A 48 1.60 -6.10 5.67
N GLY A 49 1.88 -7.13 4.91
CA GLY A 49 2.09 -8.48 5.39
C GLY A 49 3.26 -9.02 4.59
N PRO A 50 4.31 -9.58 5.22
CA PRO A 50 5.25 -10.38 4.46
C PRO A 50 4.42 -11.42 3.68
N PRO A 51 4.74 -11.73 2.41
CA PRO A 51 4.20 -12.95 1.82
C PRO A 51 4.47 -14.04 2.86
N SER A 52 3.40 -14.68 3.33
CA SER A 52 3.43 -15.78 4.28
C SER A 52 4.66 -16.58 3.95
N ARG A 53 5.66 -16.59 4.85
CA ARG A 53 6.95 -17.29 4.65
C ARG A 53 6.65 -18.55 3.85
N PRO A 54 7.27 -18.80 2.68
CA PRO A 54 7.13 -20.10 2.08
C PRO A 54 7.51 -21.08 3.18
N ARG A 55 6.55 -21.92 3.58
CA ARG A 55 6.75 -22.96 4.56
C ARG A 55 7.94 -23.75 4.05
N GLU A 56 9.09 -23.52 4.66
CA GLU A 56 10.32 -24.23 4.38
C GLU A 56 10.04 -25.67 4.79
N THR A 57 9.52 -26.47 3.86
CA THR A 57 9.62 -27.91 3.94
C THR A 57 11.10 -28.21 3.84
N GLU A 58 11.74 -28.21 5.00
CA GLU A 58 13.07 -28.71 5.26
C GLU A 58 13.27 -29.99 4.42
N PRO A 59 14.23 -30.04 3.48
CA PRO A 59 14.61 -31.31 2.89
C PRO A 59 15.41 -32.04 3.96
N ARG A 60 14.77 -32.97 4.67
CA ARG A 60 15.47 -33.94 5.53
C ARG A 60 16.40 -34.79 4.66
N GLN A 61 17.58 -34.25 4.36
CA GLN A 61 18.68 -34.99 3.76
C GLN A 61 19.58 -35.53 4.88
N GLY A 62 19.75 -36.85 4.89
CA GLY A 62 20.66 -37.60 5.74
C GLY A 62 19.91 -38.56 6.65
N ARG A 63 20.06 -39.89 6.55
CA ARG A 63 21.32 -40.63 6.36
C ARG A 63 21.08 -42.01 5.73
N ARG A 64 21.85 -42.34 4.70
CA ARG A 64 22.33 -43.69 4.31
C ARG A 64 23.45 -43.47 3.29
N PRO A 65 24.44 -44.35 3.11
CA PRO A 65 25.05 -45.36 3.98
C PRO A 65 26.60 -45.21 4.00
N LYS A 66 27.34 -46.07 4.72
CA LYS A 66 28.61 -46.67 4.23
C LYS A 66 29.08 -47.80 5.15
N ASP A 67 29.22 -48.98 4.53
CA ASP A 67 29.81 -50.26 4.99
C ASP A 67 29.16 -50.96 6.20
#